data_AF-A0AAU7MQA4-F1
#
_entry.id   AF-A0AAU7MQA4-F1
#
_cell.length_a   1.000
_cell.length_b   1.000
_cell.length_c   1.000
_cell.angle_alpha   90.00
_cell.angle_beta   90.00
_cell.angle_gamma   90.00
#
_symmetry.space_group_name_H-M   'P 1'
#
loop_
_entity.id
_entity.type
_entity.pdbx_description
1 polymer ?
#
loop_
_entity_poly.entity_id
_entity_poly.type
_entity_poly.pdbx_seq_one_letter_code
_entity_poly.pdbx_strand_id
1 'polypeptide(L)'
;MARKQFLDGTIRLGDISKITGLRITQVATGTGRGFRVIALPGEEIVYWSFWRGKVNRFAIKQAEELKVPVDFDPDLYGQSLKFKYRYEPNEYIFGGLFCVATAGVLHGDADISNAVVASFIGLGLFQFVQAYRAKTALKNL
;
A
#
# COMPACT_ATOMS: atom_id res chain seq x y z
N MET A 1 -15.56 -0.81 28.22
CA MET A 1 -14.32 -0.62 27.43
C MET A 1 -14.66 0.24 26.22
N ALA A 2 -14.16 1.47 26.15
CA ALA A 2 -14.39 2.33 25.00
C ALA A 2 -13.63 1.78 23.79
N ARG A 3 -14.35 1.39 22.73
CA ARG A 3 -13.76 1.16 21.40
C ARG A 3 -13.16 2.49 20.94
N LYS A 4 -11.83 2.64 21.09
CA LYS A 4 -11.11 3.81 20.58
C LYS A 4 -11.24 3.83 19.05
N GLN A 5 -12.11 4.69 18.54
CA GLN A 5 -12.24 4.94 17.10
C GLN A 5 -11.02 5.75 16.63
N PHE A 6 -10.21 5.12 15.77
CA PHE A 6 -9.09 5.74 15.08
C PHE A 6 -9.62 6.65 13.96
N LEU A 7 -9.68 7.96 14.21
CA LEU A 7 -10.28 8.91 13.27
C LEU A 7 -9.29 9.64 12.35
N ASP A 8 -8.05 9.91 12.75
CA ASP A 8 -7.04 10.42 11.80
C ASP A 8 -5.63 10.32 12.41
N GLY A 9 -4.87 9.31 12.00
CA GLY A 9 -3.73 8.78 12.74
C GLY A 9 -2.58 9.76 12.97
N THR A 10 -2.25 9.99 14.24
CA THR A 10 -0.88 9.86 14.77
C THR A 10 -0.96 9.84 16.30
N ILE A 11 -0.55 8.74 16.93
CA ILE A 11 -0.27 8.78 18.37
C ILE A 11 1.13 9.39 18.52
N ARG A 12 1.30 10.34 19.44
CA ARG A 12 2.61 10.94 19.73
C ARG A 12 3.49 9.86 20.36
N LEU A 13 4.50 9.42 19.62
CA LEU A 13 5.43 8.36 20.03
C LEU A 13 6.23 8.69 21.31
N GLY A 14 6.28 9.96 21.70
CA GLY A 14 6.91 10.40 22.96
C GLY A 14 6.19 9.93 24.23
N ASP A 15 4.94 9.48 24.13
CA ASP A 15 4.16 8.95 25.26
C ASP A 15 4.33 7.43 25.43
N ILE A 16 5.04 6.75 24.52
CA ILE A 16 5.23 5.29 24.54
C ILE A 16 6.58 4.98 25.18
N SER A 17 6.56 4.46 26.41
CA SER A 17 7.79 4.08 27.09
C SER A 17 8.46 2.86 26.43
N LYS A 18 9.71 3.01 25.99
CA LYS A 18 10.59 1.99 25.41
C LYS A 18 10.09 1.40 24.08
N ILE A 19 10.07 2.22 23.04
CA ILE A 19 9.95 1.72 21.66
C ILE A 19 11.27 1.06 21.27
N THR A 20 11.22 -0.23 20.95
CA THR A 20 12.40 -0.99 20.48
C THR A 20 12.41 -1.19 18.97
N GLY A 21 11.30 -0.90 18.30
CA GLY A 21 11.13 -1.10 16.87
C GLY A 21 9.75 -0.66 16.40
N LEU A 22 9.61 -0.47 15.09
CA LEU A 22 8.34 -0.29 14.43
C LEU A 22 8.06 -1.53 13.58
N ARG A 23 6.81 -1.97 13.50
CA ARG A 23 6.41 -3.02 12.56
C ARG A 23 5.31 -2.53 11.64
N ILE A 24 5.45 -2.78 10.35
CA ILE A 24 4.39 -2.48 9.40
C ILE A 24 3.59 -3.73 9.12
N THR A 25 2.28 -3.66 9.34
CA THR A 25 1.35 -4.77 9.15
C THR A 25 0.29 -4.41 8.12
N GLN A 26 -0.22 -5.42 7.41
CA GLN A 26 -1.40 -5.27 6.55
C GLN A 26 -2.66 -5.46 7.41
N VAL A 27 -3.71 -4.70 7.12
CA VAL A 27 -5.02 -4.87 7.74
C VAL A 27 -6.06 -5.05 6.65
N ALA A 28 -6.90 -6.07 6.80
CA ALA A 28 -8.11 -6.19 6.02
C ALA A 28 -9.09 -5.09 6.44
N THR A 29 -9.51 -4.29 5.49
CA THR A 29 -10.61 -3.33 5.67
C THR A 29 -11.79 -3.85 4.86
N GLY A 30 -13.03 -3.61 5.30
CA GLY A 30 -14.21 -4.08 4.57
C GLY A 30 -14.28 -3.60 3.10
N THR A 31 -13.46 -2.63 2.72
CA THR A 31 -13.36 -2.04 1.38
C THR A 31 -12.03 -2.34 0.66
N GLY A 32 -11.14 -3.16 1.23
CA GLY A 32 -9.85 -3.51 0.62
C GLY A 32 -8.70 -3.69 1.61
N ARG A 33 -7.47 -3.43 1.19
CA ARG A 33 -6.28 -3.53 2.05
C ARG A 33 -5.89 -2.17 2.62
N GLY A 34 -5.63 -2.13 3.92
CA GLY A 34 -4.97 -1.02 4.61
C GLY A 34 -3.60 -1.45 5.14
N PHE A 35 -2.78 -0.47 5.49
CA PHE A 35 -1.48 -0.70 6.12
C PHE A 35 -1.40 0.12 7.40
N ARG A 36 -0.77 -0.44 8.43
CA ARG A 36 -0.56 0.26 9.71
C ARG A 36 0.85 0.05 10.23
N VAL A 37 1.36 1.03 10.96
CA VAL A 37 2.59 0.95 11.74
C VAL A 37 2.21 0.73 13.18
N ILE A 38 2.78 -0.30 13.80
CA ILE A 38 2.69 -0.57 15.23
C ILE A 38 4.03 -0.32 15.91
N ALA A 39 4.00 0.23 17.12
CA ALA A 39 5.18 0.37 17.97
C ALA A 39 5.40 -0.92 18.79
N LEU A 40 6.61 -1.45 18.76
CA LEU A 40 7.01 -2.60 19.57
C LEU A 40 7.64 -2.13 20.90
N PRO A 41 7.40 -2.84 22.02
CA PRO A 41 6.65 -4.11 22.13
C PRO A 41 5.13 -3.95 22.32
N GLY A 42 4.62 -2.75 22.56
CA GLY A 42 3.24 -2.51 23.00
C GLY A 42 2.12 -2.72 21.96
N GLU A 43 2.45 -3.12 20.73
CA GLU A 43 1.54 -3.27 19.58
C GLU A 43 0.65 -2.05 19.28
N GLU A 44 1.01 -0.88 19.82
CA GLU A 44 0.21 0.33 19.68
C GLU A 44 0.26 0.82 18.23
N ILE A 45 -0.92 1.05 17.64
CA ILE A 45 -1.03 1.56 16.28
C ILE A 45 -0.67 3.04 16.28
N VAL A 46 0.49 3.38 15.75
CA VAL A 46 1.00 4.76 15.72
C VAL A 46 0.62 5.49 14.44
N TYR A 47 0.38 4.76 13.35
CA TYR A 47 -0.08 5.32 12.08
C TYR A 47 -0.80 4.27 11.24
N TRP A 48 -1.74 4.69 10.39
CA TRP A 48 -2.36 3.81 9.40
C TRP A 48 -2.80 4.58 8.14
N SER A 49 -2.83 3.88 7.01
CA SER A 49 -3.34 4.41 5.76
C SER A 49 -3.68 3.30 4.77
N PHE A 50 -4.65 3.54 3.90
CA PHE A 50 -4.88 2.71 2.71
C PHE A 50 -3.72 2.78 1.70
N TRP A 51 -2.82 3.76 1.83
CA TRP A 51 -1.68 3.95 0.94
C TRP A 51 -0.37 3.49 1.59
N ARG A 52 0.20 2.39 1.07
CA ARG A 52 1.48 1.85 1.52
C ARG A 52 2.60 2.87 1.50
N GLY A 53 2.69 3.68 0.45
CA GLY A 53 3.72 4.71 0.32
C GLY A 53 3.67 5.76 1.43
N LYS A 54 2.49 6.08 1.99
CA LYS A 54 2.37 6.97 3.14
C LYS A 54 2.87 6.30 4.42
N VAL A 55 2.49 5.03 4.61
CA VAL A 55 2.91 4.22 5.76
C VAL A 55 4.42 4.00 5.78
N ASN A 56 5.05 3.67 4.64
CA ASN A 56 6.50 3.53 4.55
C ASN A 56 7.23 4.84 4.86
N ARG A 57 6.76 5.97 4.31
CA ARG A 57 7.37 7.29 4.61
C ARG A 57 7.28 7.63 6.08
N PHE A 58 6.13 7.37 6.72
CA PHE A 58 5.97 7.58 8.14
C PHE A 58 6.93 6.70 8.94
N ALA A 59 6.99 5.39 8.64
CA ALA A 59 7.83 4.43 9.34
C ALA A 59 9.33 4.77 9.21
N ILE A 60 9.81 5.13 8.00
CA ILE A 60 11.20 5.54 7.78
C ILE A 60 11.52 6.77 8.62
N LYS A 61 10.70 7.82 8.53
CA LYS A 61 10.93 9.07 9.26
C LYS A 61 11.01 8.83 10.77
N GLN A 62 10.07 8.06 11.32
CA GLN A 62 10.05 7.77 12.76
C GLN A 62 11.18 6.84 13.19
N ALA A 63 11.57 5.88 12.36
CA ALA A 63 12.71 5.03 12.62
C ALA A 63 14.03 5.81 12.64
N GLU A 64 14.20 6.78 11.74
CA GLU A 64 15.36 7.69 11.73
C GLU A 64 15.39 8.59 12.98
N GLU A 65 14.25 9.17 13.35
CA GLU A 65 14.12 10.03 14.55
C GLU A 65 14.39 9.26 15.85
N LEU A 66 13.89 8.04 15.96
CA LEU A 66 13.99 7.21 17.17
C LEU A 66 15.21 6.27 17.18
N LYS A 67 15.93 6.15 16.07
CA LYS A 67 17.03 5.19 15.85
C LYS A 67 16.63 3.73 16.16
N VAL A 68 15.44 3.33 15.73
CA VAL A 68 14.90 1.98 15.93
C VAL A 68 14.70 1.26 14.59
N PRO A 69 14.80 -0.07 14.54
CA PRO A 69 14.54 -0.83 13.31
C PRO A 69 13.07 -0.78 12.90
N VAL A 70 12.84 -1.02 11.60
CA VAL A 70 11.50 -1.23 11.04
C VAL A 70 11.40 -2.64 10.48
N ASP A 71 10.48 -3.42 11.03
CA ASP A 71 10.16 -4.76 10.57
C ASP A 71 8.87 -4.79 9.75
N PHE A 72 8.71 -5.86 8.98
CA PHE A 72 7.48 -6.16 8.25
C PHE A 72 6.81 -7.36 8.90
N ASP A 73 5.48 -7.36 8.87
CA ASP A 73 4.70 -8.56 9.12
C ASP A 73 5.08 -9.67 8.12
N PRO A 74 5.02 -10.96 8.49
CA PRO A 74 5.24 -12.08 7.58
C PRO A 74 4.43 -12.00 6.27
N ASP A 75 3.21 -11.47 6.32
CA ASP A 75 2.36 -11.28 5.13
C ASP A 75 2.91 -10.22 4.15
N LEU A 76 3.90 -9.45 4.59
CA LEU A 76 4.61 -8.43 3.82
C LEU A 76 6.10 -8.76 3.66
N TYR A 77 6.51 -9.99 3.99
CA TYR A 77 7.90 -10.43 3.93
C TYR A 77 8.41 -10.38 2.48
N GLY A 78 9.65 -9.92 2.29
CA GLY A 78 10.19 -9.68 0.95
C GLY A 78 9.62 -8.43 0.25
N GLN A 79 9.21 -7.39 1.00
CA GLN A 79 8.87 -6.08 0.44
C GLN A 79 9.75 -4.98 1.04
N SER A 80 10.46 -4.22 0.20
CA SER A 80 11.30 -3.11 0.68
C SER A 80 10.49 -1.87 1.03
N LEU A 81 10.91 -1.13 2.08
CA LEU A 81 10.37 0.19 2.44
C LEU A 81 10.47 1.22 1.31
N LYS A 82 11.44 1.04 0.40
CA LYS A 82 11.66 1.91 -0.77
C LYS A 82 10.52 1.82 -1.79
N PHE A 83 9.82 0.68 -1.83
CA PHE A 83 8.77 0.47 -2.81
C PHE A 83 7.43 1.00 -2.31
N LYS A 84 6.69 1.66 -3.21
CA LYS A 84 5.35 2.19 -2.95
C LYS A 84 4.24 1.24 -3.42
N TYR A 85 4.55 -0.04 -3.67
CA TYR A 85 3.54 -0.98 -4.17
C TYR A 85 2.40 -1.07 -3.16
N ARG A 86 1.21 -0.74 -3.63
CA ARG A 86 -0.02 -0.80 -2.83
C ARG A 86 -0.66 -2.18 -2.92
N TYR A 87 -0.34 -2.90 -4.00
CA TYR A 87 -0.95 -4.15 -4.40
C TYR A 87 0.13 -5.16 -4.75
N GLU A 88 -0.23 -6.43 -4.73
CA GLU A 88 0.60 -7.52 -5.23
C GLU A 88 0.73 -7.45 -6.77
N PRO A 89 1.77 -8.04 -7.36
CA PRO A 89 1.93 -8.07 -8.81
C PRO A 89 0.67 -8.58 -9.54
N ASN A 90 0.02 -9.60 -8.99
CA ASN A 90 -1.18 -10.19 -9.58
C ASN A 90 -2.37 -9.22 -9.57
N GLU A 91 -2.54 -8.45 -8.49
CA GLU A 91 -3.60 -7.44 -8.39
C GLU A 91 -3.42 -6.33 -9.43
N TYR A 92 -2.17 -5.93 -9.71
CA TYR A 92 -1.85 -5.02 -10.81
C TYR A 92 -2.17 -5.62 -12.19
N ILE A 93 -1.89 -6.92 -12.40
CA ILE A 93 -2.22 -7.62 -13.64
C ILE A 93 -3.74 -7.66 -13.87
N PHE A 94 -4.51 -8.02 -12.85
CA PHE A 94 -5.97 -8.05 -12.94
C PHE A 94 -6.56 -6.66 -13.20
N GLY A 95 -6.03 -5.62 -12.54
CA GLY A 95 -6.42 -4.23 -12.82
C GLY A 95 -6.12 -3.82 -14.26
N GLY A 96 -4.96 -4.22 -14.79
CA GLY A 96 -4.59 -3.98 -16.19
C GLY A 96 -5.53 -4.65 -17.18
N LEU A 97 -5.82 -5.94 -16.97
CA LEU A 97 -6.78 -6.72 -17.77
C LEU A 97 -8.17 -6.10 -17.73
N PHE A 98 -8.65 -5.68 -16.56
CA PHE A 98 -9.95 -5.04 -16.40
C PHE A 98 -10.03 -3.74 -17.21
N CYS A 99 -9.00 -2.88 -17.14
CA CYS A 99 -8.97 -1.65 -17.91
C CYS A 99 -8.96 -1.90 -19.43
N VAL A 100 -8.19 -2.87 -19.91
CA VAL A 100 -8.14 -3.20 -21.35
C VAL A 100 -9.45 -3.82 -21.83
N ALA A 101 -10.06 -4.72 -21.05
CA ALA A 101 -11.36 -5.31 -21.37
C ALA A 101 -12.45 -4.24 -21.43
N THR A 102 -12.46 -3.31 -20.46
CA THR A 102 -13.39 -2.17 -20.44
C THR A 102 -13.17 -1.28 -21.65
N ALA A 103 -11.93 -0.98 -22.04
CA ALA A 103 -11.65 -0.22 -23.25
C ALA A 103 -12.18 -0.92 -24.51
N GLY A 104 -12.04 -2.25 -24.61
CA GLY A 104 -12.58 -3.03 -25.73
C GLY A 104 -14.11 -2.95 -25.84
N VAL A 105 -14.81 -3.00 -24.71
CA VAL A 105 -16.27 -2.82 -24.67
C VAL A 105 -16.65 -1.40 -25.09
N LEU A 106 -15.98 -0.39 -24.53
CA LEU A 106 -16.26 1.03 -24.82
C LEU A 106 -15.93 1.40 -26.28
N HIS A 107 -14.97 0.74 -26.92
CA HIS A 107 -14.62 1.00 -28.31
C HIS A 107 -15.66 0.43 -29.30
N GLY A 108 -16.43 -0.58 -28.89
CA GLY A 108 -17.52 -1.12 -29.70
C GLY A 108 -18.78 -0.23 -29.73
N ASP A 109 -18.82 0.80 -28.88
CA ASP A 109 -19.89 1.78 -28.81
C ASP A 109 -19.51 3.04 -29.60
N ALA A 110 -20.26 3.33 -30.66
CA ALA A 110 -19.96 4.43 -31.59
C ALA A 110 -20.15 5.82 -30.96
N ASP A 111 -20.90 5.92 -29.86
CA ASP A 111 -21.19 7.18 -29.17
C ASP A 111 -20.12 7.56 -28.14
N ILE A 112 -19.17 6.65 -27.86
CA ILE A 112 -18.13 6.87 -26.85
C ILE A 112 -16.90 7.55 -27.44
N SER A 113 -16.45 8.60 -26.77
CA SER A 113 -15.24 9.32 -27.16
C SER A 113 -13.99 8.44 -27.13
N ASN A 114 -13.23 8.46 -28.23
CA ASN A 114 -11.91 7.83 -28.34
C ASN A 114 -10.94 8.22 -27.20
N ALA A 115 -11.10 9.41 -26.61
CA ALA A 115 -10.29 9.85 -25.49
C ALA A 115 -10.53 9.00 -24.22
N VAL A 116 -11.77 8.55 -23.99
CA VAL A 116 -12.14 7.70 -22.86
C VAL A 116 -11.53 6.31 -23.05
N VAL A 117 -11.68 5.73 -24.25
CA VAL A 117 -11.08 4.45 -24.62
C VAL A 117 -9.55 4.49 -24.46
N ALA A 118 -8.89 5.52 -24.98
CA ALA A 118 -7.45 5.72 -24.85
C ALA A 118 -7.01 5.84 -23.38
N SER A 119 -7.81 6.50 -22.54
CA SER A 119 -7.53 6.62 -21.10
C SER A 119 -7.55 5.27 -20.40
N PHE A 120 -8.52 4.40 -20.71
CA PHE A 120 -8.56 3.04 -20.15
C PHE A 120 -7.40 2.17 -20.65
N ILE A 121 -7.04 2.26 -21.93
CA ILE A 121 -5.86 1.56 -22.46
C ILE A 121 -4.58 2.03 -21.74
N GLY A 122 -4.42 3.35 -21.59
CA GLY A 122 -3.28 3.96 -20.90
C GLY A 122 -3.19 3.53 -19.43
N LEU A 123 -4.33 3.51 -18.72
CA LEU A 123 -4.40 2.98 -17.36
C LEU A 123 -4.03 1.49 -17.31
N GLY A 124 -4.52 0.68 -18.26
CA GLY A 124 -4.20 -0.73 -18.35
C GLY A 124 -2.70 -0.99 -18.50
N LEU A 125 -2.05 -0.30 -19.44
CA LEU A 125 -0.60 -0.36 -19.63
C LEU A 125 0.17 0.09 -18.40
N PHE A 126 -0.27 1.17 -17.74
CA PHE A 126 0.34 1.63 -16.50
C PHE A 126 0.28 0.55 -15.40
N GLN A 127 -0.84 -0.15 -15.25
CA GLN A 127 -0.97 -1.24 -14.28
C GLN A 127 -0.01 -2.39 -14.60
N PHE A 128 0.15 -2.79 -15.87
CA PHE A 128 1.11 -3.83 -16.24
C PHE A 128 2.56 -3.44 -15.95
N VAL A 129 2.93 -2.17 -16.15
CA VAL A 129 4.26 -1.66 -15.77
C VAL A 129 4.46 -1.77 -14.25
N GLN A 130 3.45 -1.42 -13.45
CA GLN A 130 3.54 -1.59 -12.00
C GLN A 130 3.63 -3.06 -11.58
N ALA A 131 2.90 -3.96 -12.24
CA ALA A 131 3.01 -5.41 -12.01
C ALA A 131 4.44 -5.92 -12.26
N TYR A 132 5.05 -5.52 -13.38
CA TYR A 132 6.43 -5.89 -13.71
C TYR A 132 7.43 -5.38 -12.67
N ARG A 133 7.28 -4.12 -12.25
CA ARG A 133 8.12 -3.51 -11.21
C ARG A 133 7.97 -4.22 -9.86
N ALA A 134 6.74 -4.59 -9.48
CA ALA A 134 6.48 -5.35 -8.27
C ALA A 134 7.09 -6.76 -8.34
N LYS A 135 6.95 -7.46 -9.48
CA LYS A 135 7.50 -8.81 -9.70
C LYS A 135 9.03 -8.85 -9.70
N THR A 136 9.68 -7.90 -10.37
CA THR A 136 11.15 -7.82 -10.40
C THR A 136 11.74 -7.50 -9.04
N ALA A 137 11.08 -6.64 -8.26
CA ALA A 137 11.49 -6.37 -6.88
C ALA A 137 11.40 -7.62 -5.99
N LEU A 138 10.34 -8.43 -6.12
CA LEU A 138 10.20 -9.69 -5.39
C LEU A 138 11.26 -10.73 -5.74
N LYS A 139 11.69 -10.79 -7.01
CA LYS A 139 12.73 -11.73 -7.47
C LYS A 139 14.14 -11.40 -6.95
N ASN A 140 14.38 -10.13 -6.62
CA ASN A 140 15.69 -9.62 -6.21
C ASN A 140 15.83 -9.50 -4.67
N LEU A 141 14.95 -10.16 -3.92
CA LEU A 141 14.94 -10.27 -2.46
C LEU A 141 15.14 -11.74 -2.08
#